data_AF-X6ME13-F1
#
_entry.id   AF-X6ME13-F1
#
_cell.length_a   1.000
_cell.length_b   1.000
_cell.length_c   1.000
_cell.angle_alpha   90.00
_cell.angle_beta   90.00
_cell.angle_gamma   90.00
#
_symmetry.space_group_name_H-M   'P 1'
#
loop_
_entity.id
_entity.type
_entity.pdbx_description
1 polymer ?
#
loop_
_entity_poly.entity_id
_entity_poly.type
_entity_poly.pdbx_seq_one_letter_code
_entity_poly.pdbx_strand_id
1 'polypeptide(L)'
;MCALWKEWDMRQWLSARQFFVMIYTLSKEKSAEQLHAFVLQIIVHNLSVFGNDDGTVLYDNTEKELCSAFDKFMLIPCLNYLALSKWITQQKEFVCFSKMLQNINFKADKLRTIDEKIFEEVVTFDLCLRTTEFHPNIFIESYLVTLLQCYPRHTDLTVQLLLNNTNKGIENQGLTRILQLMWTKGEEDKKNEKTILTSNILQLLLEDKKKRVYWIELLANSSMISNDKPFSKLLQDSLKNWLDGTEEKKDASENVSFHSKVIELMSSDTFTKAKSFHQYLIESVNERYQELWLNNKKWTSEEIKEVKWELWQRILDQINNIPEIEVLAEENVETASKKLCSSLAYCFECQSWFKQKNPMQSPCSSFQSSVDTVDQKGQSFPIHVYEDLMQKWKDIEDIFSYCSMGSKPSLQNLEKIVNECRQFFELLRMFERIRSDYLFEHDLSDRLKELGQQNESLRKQRFLKVKEDYKDELQLLKSYEQKMNIILERSQSVMFNEIWEKYNKQYESTRDQTPLFIFNKVFDNVNRTWEDFKQVHSTAFFILGIIENKHILPSIQLVNVYRAFKINHPVIEI
;
A
#
# COMPACT_ATOMS: atom_id res chain seq x y z
N MET A 1 4.09 15.02 55.90
CA MET A 1 5.33 14.22 56.04
C MET A 1 5.03 12.86 55.44
N CYS A 2 5.68 12.50 54.34
CA CYS A 2 5.43 11.23 53.66
C CYS A 2 5.98 10.06 54.48
N ALA A 3 5.43 8.86 54.27
CA ALA A 3 5.74 7.67 55.07
C ALA A 3 7.26 7.36 55.16
N LEU A 4 8.03 7.70 54.11
CA LEU A 4 9.50 7.60 54.08
C LEU A 4 10.21 8.33 55.23
N TRP A 5 9.61 9.41 55.74
CA TRP A 5 10.21 10.26 56.79
C TRP A 5 10.25 9.58 58.17
N LYS A 6 9.49 8.50 58.37
CA LYS A 6 9.49 7.74 59.62
C LYS A 6 10.51 6.60 59.63
N GLU A 7 10.99 6.16 58.47
CA GLU A 7 11.88 4.98 58.35
C GLU A 7 13.36 5.33 58.25
N TRP A 8 13.72 6.56 57.87
CA TRP A 8 15.12 6.96 57.68
C TRP A 8 15.60 7.81 58.86
N ASP A 9 16.67 7.37 59.53
CA ASP A 9 17.40 8.18 60.51
C ASP A 9 18.18 9.29 59.78
N MET A 10 17.51 10.41 59.55
CA MET A 10 17.99 11.57 58.78
C MET A 10 19.23 12.27 59.38
N ARG A 11 19.78 11.75 60.48
CA ARG A 11 21.07 12.17 61.07
C ARG A 11 22.26 11.39 60.54
N GLN A 12 22.04 10.33 59.75
CA GLN A 12 23.09 9.53 59.14
C GLN A 12 23.44 10.06 57.73
N TRP A 13 24.72 9.94 57.39
CA TRP A 13 25.28 10.38 56.12
C TRP A 13 24.90 9.34 55.06
N LEU A 14 24.16 9.75 54.03
CA LEU A 14 23.67 8.85 52.99
C LEU A 14 24.76 8.54 51.94
N SER A 15 24.81 7.28 51.50
CA SER A 15 25.55 6.92 50.28
C SER A 15 24.93 7.57 49.05
N ALA A 16 25.67 7.66 47.94
CA ALA A 16 25.17 8.23 46.68
C ALA A 16 23.86 7.56 46.21
N ARG A 17 23.78 6.21 46.35
CA ARG A 17 22.59 5.44 45.98
C ARG A 17 21.39 5.75 46.87
N GLN A 18 21.59 5.80 48.19
CA GLN A 18 20.52 6.17 49.12
C GLN A 18 20.05 7.60 48.87
N PHE A 19 20.97 8.52 48.63
CA PHE A 19 20.64 9.91 48.32
C PHE A 19 19.85 10.02 47.01
N PHE A 20 20.23 9.29 45.96
CA PHE A 20 19.46 9.22 44.72
C PHE A 20 18.04 8.71 44.93
N VAL A 21 17.88 7.57 45.61
CA VAL A 21 16.55 7.01 45.92
C VAL A 21 15.68 7.99 46.70
N MET A 22 16.27 8.71 47.65
CA MET A 22 15.59 9.77 48.41
C MET A 22 15.05 10.85 47.49
N ILE A 23 15.92 11.46 46.68
CA ILE A 23 15.57 12.59 45.83
C ILE A 23 14.60 12.16 44.74
N TYR A 24 14.82 11.00 44.13
CA TYR A 24 13.93 10.43 43.12
C TYR A 24 12.53 10.14 43.68
N THR A 25 12.43 9.71 44.94
CA THR A 25 11.12 9.48 45.57
C THR A 25 10.45 10.80 45.92
N LEU A 26 11.20 11.78 46.43
CA LEU A 26 10.69 13.12 46.73
C LEU A 26 10.20 13.84 45.47
N SER A 27 10.90 13.70 44.35
CA SER A 27 10.55 14.37 43.10
C SER A 27 9.22 13.93 42.51
N LYS A 28 8.79 12.69 42.80
CA LYS A 28 7.45 12.18 42.43
C LYS A 28 6.32 12.82 43.22
N GLU A 29 6.60 13.32 44.41
CA GLU A 29 5.58 13.86 45.31
C GLU A 29 5.48 15.38 45.22
N LYS A 30 6.62 16.09 45.09
CA LYS A 30 6.68 17.56 45.12
C LYS A 30 7.81 18.10 44.24
N SER A 31 7.63 19.33 43.72
CA SER A 31 8.76 20.07 43.15
C SER A 31 9.72 20.52 44.25
N ALA A 32 11.00 20.75 43.90
CA ALA A 32 11.99 21.17 44.89
C ALA A 32 11.67 22.54 45.52
N GLU A 33 10.93 23.41 44.81
CA GLU A 33 10.46 24.71 45.31
C GLU A 33 9.41 24.57 46.43
N GLN A 34 8.68 23.46 46.44
CA GLN A 34 7.59 23.19 47.37
C GLN A 34 8.02 22.33 48.56
N LEU A 35 9.31 22.01 48.66
CA LEU A 35 9.88 21.28 49.78
C LEU A 35 9.89 22.15 51.04
N HIS A 36 9.49 21.55 52.15
CA HIS A 36 9.48 22.23 53.44
C HIS A 36 10.91 22.50 53.92
N ALA A 37 11.15 23.64 54.60
CA ALA A 37 12.49 24.08 55.00
C ALA A 37 13.29 23.02 55.79
N PHE A 38 12.63 22.26 56.66
CA PHE A 38 13.25 21.13 57.38
C PHE A 38 13.81 20.05 56.44
N VAL A 39 13.12 19.77 55.33
CA VAL A 39 13.58 18.82 54.31
C VAL A 39 14.81 19.33 53.61
N LEU A 40 14.80 20.62 53.25
CA LEU A 40 15.90 21.28 52.59
C LEU A 40 17.16 21.28 53.46
N GLN A 41 17.04 21.47 54.78
CA GLN A 41 18.16 21.40 55.71
C GLN A 41 18.80 20.00 55.77
N ILE A 42 18.01 18.93 55.75
CA ILE A 42 18.53 17.56 55.74
C ILE A 42 19.23 17.25 54.42
N ILE A 43 18.69 17.72 53.30
CA ILE A 43 19.33 17.59 51.99
C ILE A 43 20.69 18.30 52.01
N VAL A 44 20.75 19.55 52.47
CA VAL A 44 22.01 20.32 52.58
C VAL A 44 23.02 19.62 53.49
N HIS A 45 22.59 19.07 54.63
CA HIS A 45 23.45 18.27 55.51
C HIS A 45 24.09 17.11 54.75
N ASN A 46 23.32 16.37 53.95
CA ASN A 46 23.83 15.27 53.14
C ASN A 46 24.67 15.73 51.93
N LEU A 47 24.45 16.93 51.39
CA LEU A 47 25.32 17.49 50.34
C LEU A 47 26.76 17.71 50.84
N SER A 48 26.93 18.06 52.12
CA SER A 48 28.25 18.27 52.73
C SER A 48 29.14 17.00 52.68
N VAL A 49 28.53 15.82 52.57
CA VAL A 49 29.24 14.53 52.40
C VAL A 49 30.12 14.52 51.16
N PHE A 50 29.59 15.11 50.08
CA PHE A 50 30.14 15.08 48.73
C PHE A 50 31.01 16.31 48.38
N GLY A 51 31.26 17.21 49.35
CA GLY A 51 31.81 18.55 49.09
C GLY A 51 33.33 18.74 49.16
N ASN A 52 34.14 17.70 49.45
CA ASN A 52 35.60 17.84 49.62
C ASN A 52 36.37 17.16 48.49
N ASP A 53 37.13 17.93 47.71
CA ASP A 53 38.01 17.46 46.62
C ASP A 53 39.38 16.94 47.11
N ASP A 54 39.65 17.01 48.41
CA ASP A 54 40.98 16.89 49.02
C ASP A 54 41.02 15.93 50.23
N GLY A 55 40.01 15.05 50.36
CA GLY A 55 40.12 13.84 51.17
C GLY A 55 40.30 14.04 52.68
N THR A 56 40.08 15.22 53.25
CA THR A 56 40.15 15.42 54.71
C THR A 56 39.09 16.39 55.21
N VAL A 57 38.24 15.93 56.16
CA VAL A 57 38.11 16.42 57.55
C VAL A 57 37.03 15.58 58.27
N LEU A 58 37.34 15.32 59.55
CA LEU A 58 36.73 14.53 60.62
C LEU A 58 35.20 14.36 60.66
N TYR A 59 34.71 13.15 60.99
CA TYR A 59 34.36 12.76 62.38
C TYR A 59 34.18 11.24 62.54
N ASP A 60 34.53 10.73 63.73
CA ASP A 60 34.31 9.39 64.31
C ASP A 60 34.13 8.18 63.35
N ASN A 61 35.23 7.45 63.16
CA ASN A 61 35.31 5.99 62.98
C ASN A 61 34.71 5.29 61.73
N THR A 62 34.45 5.96 60.61
CA THR A 62 34.22 5.25 59.34
C THR A 62 34.94 5.91 58.17
N GLU A 63 35.82 5.18 57.50
CA GLU A 63 36.49 5.61 56.27
C GLU A 63 35.43 5.99 55.22
N LYS A 64 35.53 7.18 54.63
CA LYS A 64 34.65 7.58 53.53
C LYS A 64 34.91 6.66 52.34
N GLU A 65 33.91 5.91 51.91
CA GLU A 65 33.96 5.17 50.65
C GLU A 65 34.09 6.18 49.51
N LEU A 66 35.12 6.02 48.66
CA LEU A 66 35.35 6.90 47.52
C LEU A 66 34.15 6.84 46.57
N CYS A 67 33.54 8.00 46.32
CA CYS A 67 32.44 8.14 45.37
C CYS A 67 32.95 7.85 43.95
N SER A 68 32.50 6.73 43.36
CA SER A 68 32.93 6.34 42.01
C SER A 68 32.35 7.27 40.94
N ALA A 69 32.88 7.20 39.73
CA ALA A 69 32.39 7.94 38.58
C ALA A 69 30.91 7.65 38.30
N PHE A 70 30.46 6.40 38.50
CA PHE A 70 29.04 6.06 38.35
C PHE A 70 28.18 6.59 39.51
N ASP A 71 28.71 6.60 40.74
CA ASP A 71 28.02 7.22 41.88
C ASP A 71 27.81 8.73 41.65
N LYS A 72 28.84 9.42 41.14
CA LYS A 72 28.74 10.82 40.73
C LYS A 72 27.74 11.00 39.59
N PHE A 73 27.74 10.11 38.59
CA PHE A 73 26.78 10.17 37.48
C PHE A 73 25.32 10.07 37.96
N MET A 74 25.05 9.13 38.87
CA MET A 74 23.73 8.95 39.49
C MET A 74 23.25 10.17 40.28
N LEU A 75 24.16 11.03 40.71
CA LEU A 75 23.85 12.25 41.46
C LEU A 75 23.54 13.47 40.58
N ILE A 76 23.79 13.41 39.26
CA ILE A 76 23.47 14.51 38.31
C ILE A 76 21.97 14.88 38.32
N PRO A 77 21.02 13.93 38.18
CA PRO A 77 19.60 14.27 38.22
C PRO A 77 19.19 14.87 39.58
N CYS A 78 19.85 14.46 40.66
CA CYS A 78 19.60 15.01 41.99
C CYS A 78 20.00 16.50 42.05
N LEU A 79 21.18 16.85 41.53
CA LEU A 79 21.61 18.24 41.41
C LEU A 79 20.61 19.05 40.58
N ASN A 80 20.18 18.53 39.43
CA ASN A 80 19.24 19.20 38.54
C ASN A 80 17.86 19.40 39.20
N TYR A 81 17.34 18.41 39.91
CA TYR A 81 16.08 18.56 40.66
C TYR A 81 16.22 19.63 41.76
N LEU A 82 17.30 19.58 42.54
CA LEU A 82 17.53 20.53 43.62
C LEU A 82 17.75 21.96 43.12
N ALA A 83 18.27 22.12 41.90
CA ALA A 83 18.46 23.41 41.25
C ALA A 83 17.14 24.16 40.99
N LEU A 84 16.00 23.45 40.98
CA LEU A 84 14.68 24.09 40.92
C LEU A 84 14.41 24.95 42.17
N SER A 85 15.04 24.63 43.31
CA SER A 85 14.85 25.41 44.55
C SER A 85 15.86 26.55 44.67
N LYS A 86 15.39 27.79 44.53
CA LYS A 86 16.22 29.00 44.72
C LYS A 86 16.95 29.02 46.08
N TRP A 87 16.31 28.56 47.15
CA TRP A 87 16.92 28.53 48.48
C TRP A 87 18.12 27.59 48.55
N ILE A 88 18.04 26.41 47.91
CA ILE A 88 19.13 25.43 47.90
C ILE A 88 20.31 25.96 47.08
N THR A 89 20.04 26.57 45.92
CA THR A 89 21.11 27.08 45.03
C THR A 89 21.99 28.16 45.67
N GLN A 90 21.52 28.81 46.75
CA GLN A 90 22.28 29.81 47.52
C GLN A 90 23.19 29.20 48.59
N GLN A 91 23.07 27.90 48.88
CA GLN A 91 23.87 27.22 49.89
C GLN A 91 25.27 26.90 49.37
N LYS A 92 26.29 27.03 50.23
CA LYS A 92 27.68 26.77 49.87
C LYS A 92 27.91 25.32 49.46
N GLU A 93 27.23 24.40 50.15
CA GLU A 93 27.29 22.95 49.93
C GLU A 93 26.79 22.59 48.53
N PHE A 94 25.75 23.28 48.03
CA PHE A 94 25.25 23.07 46.67
C PHE A 94 26.29 23.46 45.62
N VAL A 95 27.00 24.56 45.82
CA VAL A 95 28.07 25.00 44.91
C VAL A 95 29.23 24.00 44.91
N CYS A 96 29.65 23.50 46.08
CA CYS A 96 30.69 22.46 46.16
C CYS A 96 30.24 21.16 45.48
N PHE A 97 29.01 20.73 45.73
CA PHE A 97 28.43 19.54 45.11
C PHE A 97 28.37 19.66 43.59
N SER A 98 27.92 20.80 43.07
CA SER A 98 27.90 21.07 41.63
C SER A 98 29.30 20.99 41.01
N LYS A 99 30.34 21.50 41.67
CA LYS A 99 31.73 21.43 41.18
C LYS A 99 32.25 20.00 41.17
N MET A 100 31.98 19.22 42.22
CA MET A 100 32.37 17.80 42.27
C MET A 100 31.78 17.01 41.09
N LEU A 101 30.52 17.28 40.74
CA LEU A 101 29.83 16.61 39.64
C LEU A 101 30.28 17.06 38.24
N GLN A 102 30.95 18.22 38.13
CA GLN A 102 31.50 18.65 36.84
C GLN A 102 32.70 17.79 36.39
N ASN A 103 33.41 17.15 37.33
CA ASN A 103 34.66 16.42 37.08
C ASN A 103 34.51 14.90 37.23
N ILE A 104 33.65 14.27 36.43
CA ILE A 104 33.48 12.80 36.42
C ILE A 104 34.45 12.15 35.43
N ASN A 105 35.27 11.21 35.89
CA ASN A 105 36.23 10.49 35.05
C ASN A 105 35.95 8.98 35.02
N PHE A 106 35.12 8.53 34.07
CA PHE A 106 34.81 7.11 33.89
C PHE A 106 36.01 6.25 33.48
N LYS A 107 37.08 6.84 32.92
CA LYS A 107 38.27 6.08 32.48
C LYS A 107 39.11 5.57 33.65
N ALA A 108 39.02 6.20 34.82
CA ALA A 108 39.73 5.77 36.01
C ALA A 108 39.05 4.57 36.71
N ASP A 109 37.74 4.39 36.50
CA ASP A 109 36.88 3.44 37.22
C ASP A 109 36.50 2.19 36.40
N LYS A 110 37.39 1.75 35.49
CA LYS A 110 37.15 0.71 34.47
C LYS A 110 36.65 -0.68 34.95
N LEU A 111 36.52 -0.92 36.25
CA LEU A 111 36.28 -2.24 36.84
C LEU A 111 34.92 -2.44 37.51
N ARG A 112 34.04 -1.43 37.57
CA ARG A 112 32.73 -1.57 38.24
C ARG A 112 31.61 -1.92 37.24
N THR A 113 30.86 -2.97 37.55
CA THR A 113 29.63 -3.32 36.82
C THR A 113 28.54 -2.28 37.08
N ILE A 114 28.06 -1.64 36.02
CA ILE A 114 26.88 -0.75 36.06
C ILE A 114 25.61 -1.62 36.14
N ASP A 115 24.77 -1.35 37.13
CA ASP A 115 23.42 -1.90 37.21
C ASP A 115 22.52 -1.18 36.20
N GLU A 116 22.01 -1.92 35.20
CA GLU A 116 21.22 -1.37 34.11
C GLU A 116 19.91 -0.74 34.58
N LYS A 117 19.28 -1.28 35.62
CA LYS A 117 18.04 -0.74 36.16
C LYS A 117 18.28 0.63 36.81
N ILE A 118 19.36 0.74 37.57
CA ILE A 118 19.73 2.03 38.20
C ILE A 118 20.13 3.04 37.12
N PHE A 119 20.87 2.61 36.09
CA PHE A 119 21.20 3.46 34.96
C PHE A 119 19.95 3.99 34.24
N GLU A 120 18.97 3.12 34.00
CA GLU A 120 17.68 3.47 33.41
C GLU A 120 16.94 4.54 34.22
N GLU A 121 16.82 4.31 35.54
CA GLU A 121 16.16 5.24 36.46
C GLU A 121 16.87 6.60 36.50
N VAL A 122 18.20 6.62 36.50
CA VAL A 122 19.01 7.85 36.51
C VAL A 122 18.79 8.68 35.24
N VAL A 123 18.93 8.05 34.07
CA VAL A 123 18.78 8.75 32.78
C VAL A 123 17.35 9.21 32.59
N THR A 124 16.37 8.36 32.88
CA THR A 124 14.95 8.71 32.78
C THR A 124 14.61 9.87 33.71
N PHE A 125 15.10 9.85 34.96
CA PHE A 125 14.83 10.93 35.90
C PHE A 125 15.41 12.26 35.41
N ASP A 126 16.65 12.29 34.91
CA ASP A 126 17.23 13.52 34.37
C ASP A 126 16.43 14.08 33.19
N LEU A 127 16.00 13.22 32.27
CA LEU A 127 15.23 13.61 31.10
C LEU A 127 13.85 14.15 31.50
N CYS A 128 13.18 13.54 32.49
CA CYS A 128 11.88 13.99 32.99
C CYS A 128 11.93 15.36 33.68
N LEU A 129 13.08 15.77 34.25
CA LEU A 129 13.21 17.08 34.89
C LEU A 129 13.21 18.24 33.90
N ARG A 130 13.38 17.97 32.61
CA ARG A 130 13.55 19.00 31.59
C ARG A 130 12.20 19.48 31.08
N THR A 131 11.99 20.77 31.17
CA THR A 131 10.86 21.48 30.56
C THR A 131 11.40 22.57 29.66
N THR A 132 10.53 23.18 28.85
CA THR A 132 10.92 24.33 28.02
C THR A 132 11.40 25.53 28.83
N GLU A 133 11.10 25.57 30.13
CA GLU A 133 11.42 26.67 31.04
C GLU A 133 12.62 26.39 31.95
N PHE A 134 13.01 25.12 32.11
CA PHE A 134 14.11 24.71 32.98
C PHE A 134 15.28 24.12 32.19
N HIS A 135 16.42 24.80 32.24
CA HIS A 135 17.69 24.28 31.74
C HIS A 135 18.47 23.60 32.87
N PRO A 136 18.94 22.35 32.68
CA PRO A 136 19.70 21.65 33.69
C PRO A 136 21.03 22.36 33.96
N ASN A 137 21.48 22.34 35.22
CA ASN A 137 22.79 22.86 35.59
C ASN A 137 23.91 22.00 34.99
N ILE A 138 23.68 20.69 34.90
CA ILE A 138 24.58 19.74 34.27
C ILE A 138 23.79 18.91 33.26
N PHE A 139 24.19 18.94 32.00
CA PHE A 139 23.62 18.10 30.96
C PHE A 139 24.17 16.68 31.08
N ILE A 140 23.31 15.69 31.35
CA ILE A 140 23.75 14.30 31.50
C ILE A 140 24.39 13.73 30.23
N GLU A 141 24.07 14.28 29.05
CA GLU A 141 24.60 13.86 27.74
C GLU A 141 26.12 13.94 27.65
N SER A 142 26.77 14.93 28.28
CA SER A 142 28.23 15.04 28.25
C SER A 142 28.91 13.87 28.94
N TYR A 143 28.25 13.31 29.94
CA TYR A 143 28.74 12.15 30.69
C TYR A 143 28.34 10.86 30.01
N LEU A 144 27.15 10.79 29.41
CA LEU A 144 26.71 9.65 28.59
C LEU A 144 27.66 9.36 27.44
N VAL A 145 28.14 10.38 26.72
CA VAL A 145 29.14 10.18 25.64
C VAL A 145 30.39 9.46 26.15
N THR A 146 30.93 9.93 27.28
CA THR A 146 32.15 9.36 27.86
C THR A 146 31.90 7.95 28.42
N LEU A 147 30.72 7.73 29.02
CA LEU A 147 30.30 6.43 29.52
C LEU A 147 30.15 5.42 28.38
N LEU A 148 29.50 5.78 27.28
CA LEU A 148 29.30 4.92 26.12
C LEU A 148 30.61 4.56 25.41
N GLN A 149 31.58 5.48 25.38
CA GLN A 149 32.94 5.16 24.90
C GLN A 149 33.64 4.12 25.78
N CYS A 150 33.43 4.17 27.11
CA CYS A 150 34.04 3.21 28.04
C CYS A 150 33.28 1.88 28.11
N TYR A 151 31.96 1.91 27.93
CA TYR A 151 31.06 0.77 28.08
C TYR A 151 30.07 0.67 26.89
N PRO A 152 30.52 0.29 25.68
CA PRO A 152 29.69 0.28 24.48
C PRO A 152 28.45 -0.62 24.55
N ARG A 153 28.45 -1.64 25.43
CA ARG A 153 27.31 -2.55 25.64
C ARG A 153 26.02 -1.85 26.08
N HIS A 154 26.09 -0.62 26.61
CA HIS A 154 24.92 0.15 27.05
C HIS A 154 24.38 1.10 25.97
N THR A 155 24.88 1.03 24.73
CA THR A 155 24.46 1.90 23.62
C THR A 155 22.98 1.74 23.32
N ASP A 156 22.50 0.51 23.11
CA ASP A 156 21.11 0.22 22.76
C ASP A 156 20.15 0.74 23.82
N LEU A 157 20.41 0.41 25.09
CA LEU A 157 19.63 0.88 26.23
C LEU A 157 19.61 2.41 26.30
N THR A 158 20.75 3.07 26.12
CA THR A 158 20.84 4.53 26.16
C THR A 158 20.07 5.19 25.02
N VAL A 159 20.20 4.68 23.79
CA VAL A 159 19.46 5.17 22.63
C VAL A 159 17.96 5.00 22.88
N GLN A 160 17.51 3.81 23.30
CA GLN A 160 16.10 3.57 23.61
C GLN A 160 15.56 4.53 24.67
N LEU A 161 16.31 4.78 25.74
CA LEU A 161 15.91 5.71 26.80
C LEU A 161 15.74 7.15 26.30
N LEU A 162 16.66 7.61 25.44
CA LEU A 162 16.59 8.93 24.85
C LEU A 162 15.42 9.08 23.88
N LEU A 163 15.08 8.03 23.14
CA LEU A 163 13.93 8.05 22.24
C LEU A 163 12.61 8.02 23.02
N ASN A 164 12.49 7.14 24.02
CA ASN A 164 11.24 6.92 24.76
C ASN A 164 10.85 8.08 25.70
N ASN A 165 11.83 8.84 26.19
CA ASN A 165 11.60 9.90 27.19
C ASN A 165 11.68 11.31 26.60
N THR A 166 11.36 11.47 25.32
CA THR A 166 11.25 12.79 24.69
C THR A 166 9.93 13.48 25.08
N ASN A 167 10.02 14.58 25.83
CA ASN A 167 8.87 15.46 26.08
C ASN A 167 8.43 16.14 24.77
N LYS A 168 7.13 16.40 24.59
CA LYS A 168 6.46 17.00 23.40
C LYS A 168 6.94 18.41 22.95
N GLY A 169 8.12 18.85 23.37
CA GLY A 169 8.79 20.07 22.91
C GLY A 169 10.33 20.00 22.88
N ILE A 170 10.91 18.84 23.21
CA ILE A 170 12.37 18.60 23.31
C ILE A 170 12.75 17.36 22.45
N GLU A 171 11.86 16.93 21.56
CA GLU A 171 12.05 15.76 20.69
C GLU A 171 13.43 15.83 19.99
N ASN A 172 14.22 14.75 20.13
CA ASN A 172 15.56 14.53 19.57
C ASN A 172 16.71 15.44 19.98
N GLN A 173 16.52 16.33 20.96
CA GLN A 173 17.63 17.13 21.46
C GLN A 173 18.71 16.27 22.11
N GLY A 174 18.35 15.22 22.86
CA GLY A 174 19.32 14.35 23.56
C GLY A 174 20.24 13.60 22.60
N LEU A 175 19.70 12.95 21.57
CA LEU A 175 20.49 12.18 20.61
C LEU A 175 21.36 13.09 19.72
N THR A 176 20.78 14.18 19.22
CA THR A 176 21.49 15.22 18.47
C THR A 176 22.63 15.80 19.32
N ARG A 177 22.40 16.04 20.61
CA ARG A 177 23.40 16.57 21.55
C ARG A 177 24.51 15.57 21.82
N ILE A 178 24.21 14.28 21.98
CA ILE A 178 25.23 13.23 22.12
C ILE A 178 26.13 13.21 20.89
N LEU A 179 25.57 13.22 19.68
CA LEU A 179 26.35 13.22 18.45
C LEU A 179 27.16 14.53 18.30
N GLN A 180 26.57 15.68 18.62
CA GLN A 180 27.29 16.96 18.68
C GLN A 180 28.50 16.86 19.60
N LEU A 181 28.30 16.38 20.83
CA LEU A 181 29.37 16.29 21.84
C LEU A 181 30.45 15.27 21.43
N MET A 182 30.07 14.15 20.81
CA MET A 182 31.03 13.18 20.25
C MET A 182 31.92 13.80 19.17
N TRP A 183 31.32 14.61 18.29
CA TRP A 183 31.96 15.17 17.10
C TRP A 183 32.36 16.65 17.24
N THR A 184 32.27 17.23 18.44
CA THR A 184 32.82 18.56 18.75
C THR A 184 34.34 18.43 18.91
N LYS A 185 35.10 19.41 18.38
CA LYS A 185 36.58 19.42 18.35
C LYS A 185 37.20 19.10 19.71
N GLY A 186 37.74 17.88 19.84
CA GLY A 186 38.46 17.40 21.01
C GLY A 186 38.91 15.95 20.80
N GLU A 187 40.24 15.74 20.85
CA GLU A 187 41.00 14.48 20.69
C GLU A 187 40.85 13.80 19.30
N GLU A 188 41.80 14.06 18.39
CA GLU A 188 41.98 13.31 17.13
C GLU A 188 42.22 11.80 17.38
N ASP A 189 42.75 11.46 18.56
CA ASP A 189 43.21 10.11 18.93
C ASP A 189 42.10 9.07 19.12
N LYS A 190 40.81 9.47 19.10
CA LYS A 190 39.66 8.55 19.30
C LYS A 190 38.70 8.46 18.13
N LYS A 191 39.17 8.82 16.93
CA LYS A 191 38.33 8.82 15.71
C LYS A 191 37.65 7.48 15.45
N ASN A 192 38.31 6.35 15.71
CA ASN A 192 37.74 5.02 15.49
C ASN A 192 36.59 4.68 16.45
N GLU A 193 36.74 4.97 17.75
CA GLU A 193 35.68 4.74 18.74
C GLU A 193 34.43 5.57 18.44
N LYS A 194 34.62 6.85 18.10
CA LYS A 194 33.53 7.76 17.68
C LYS A 194 32.79 7.22 16.45
N THR A 195 33.54 6.70 15.48
CA THR A 195 33.01 6.11 14.25
C THR A 195 32.16 4.88 14.55
N ILE A 196 32.68 3.93 15.33
CA ILE A 196 31.96 2.70 15.71
C ILE A 196 30.66 3.04 16.45
N LEU A 197 30.73 3.89 17.47
CA LEU A 197 29.56 4.26 18.25
C LEU A 197 28.50 4.98 17.41
N THR A 198 28.93 5.87 16.51
CA THR A 198 28.02 6.55 15.58
C THR A 198 27.35 5.55 14.63
N SER A 199 28.09 4.60 14.07
CA SER A 199 27.53 3.55 13.21
C SER A 199 26.49 2.70 13.95
N ASN A 200 26.77 2.30 15.19
CA ASN A 200 25.83 1.52 16.00
C ASN A 200 24.53 2.31 16.26
N ILE A 201 24.64 3.60 16.60
CA ILE A 201 23.47 4.48 16.78
C ILE A 201 22.65 4.53 15.48
N LEU A 202 23.29 4.78 14.33
CA LEU A 202 22.59 4.86 13.05
C LEU A 202 21.89 3.55 12.69
N GLN A 203 22.52 2.40 12.96
CA GLN A 203 21.93 1.08 12.72
C GLN A 203 20.68 0.86 13.58
N LEU A 204 20.73 1.19 14.87
CA LEU A 204 19.57 1.09 15.77
C LEU A 204 18.39 1.93 15.31
N LEU A 205 18.64 3.12 14.74
CA LEU A 205 17.57 3.97 14.24
C LEU A 205 16.92 3.45 12.96
N LEU A 206 17.62 2.60 12.20
CA LEU A 206 17.12 2.04 10.95
C LEU A 206 16.24 0.79 11.15
N GLU A 207 16.26 0.18 12.33
CA GLU A 207 15.58 -1.09 12.65
C GLU A 207 14.07 -1.07 12.36
N ASP A 208 13.40 0.04 12.68
CA ASP A 208 11.95 0.17 12.53
C ASP A 208 11.51 1.58 12.09
N LYS A 209 10.31 1.65 11.53
CA LYS A 209 9.75 2.89 10.96
C LYS A 209 9.63 4.04 11.95
N LYS A 210 9.37 3.79 13.24
CA LYS A 210 9.21 4.87 14.23
C LYS A 210 10.54 5.52 14.52
N LYS A 211 11.61 4.72 14.65
CA LYS A 211 12.96 5.24 14.90
C LYS A 211 13.56 5.92 13.66
N ARG A 212 13.20 5.49 12.44
CA ARG A 212 13.73 6.08 11.20
C ARG A 212 13.39 7.55 11.03
N VAL A 213 12.32 8.04 11.64
CA VAL A 213 12.00 9.47 11.71
C VAL A 213 13.17 10.28 12.31
N TYR A 214 13.78 9.73 13.37
CA TYR A 214 14.93 10.36 14.04
C TYR A 214 16.21 10.28 13.21
N TRP A 215 16.41 9.16 12.51
CA TRP A 215 17.51 9.05 11.55
C TRP A 215 17.39 10.08 10.41
N ILE A 216 16.19 10.29 9.86
CA ILE A 216 15.93 11.33 8.86
C ILE A 216 16.24 12.73 9.43
N GLU A 217 15.90 12.98 10.70
CA GLU A 217 16.23 14.24 11.35
C GLU A 217 17.75 14.46 11.48
N LEU A 218 18.53 13.41 11.75
CA LEU A 218 19.99 13.51 11.76
C LEU A 218 20.56 13.88 10.38
N LEU A 219 19.99 13.34 9.30
CA LEU A 219 20.38 13.74 7.94
C LEU A 219 20.09 15.22 7.70
N ALA A 220 18.89 15.68 8.08
CA ALA A 220 18.45 17.06 7.92
C ALA A 220 19.30 18.06 8.71
N ASN A 221 19.71 17.69 9.93
CA ASN A 221 20.46 18.55 10.85
C ASN A 221 21.97 18.26 10.85
N SER A 222 22.47 17.49 9.89
CA SER A 222 23.87 17.03 9.85
C SER A 222 24.92 18.13 10.02
N SER A 223 24.74 19.29 9.35
CA SER A 223 25.64 20.44 9.44
C SER A 223 25.59 21.17 10.78
N MET A 224 24.47 21.08 11.51
CA MET A 224 24.35 21.58 12.88
C MET A 224 24.99 20.63 13.90
N ILE A 225 25.15 19.36 13.54
CA ILE A 225 25.78 18.36 14.41
C ILE A 225 27.29 18.43 14.31
N SER A 226 27.84 18.28 13.10
CA SER A 226 29.27 18.43 12.85
C SER A 226 29.55 18.67 11.37
N ASN A 227 30.60 19.46 11.10
CA ASN A 227 31.16 19.66 9.76
C ASN A 227 32.34 18.71 9.48
N ASP A 228 32.61 17.76 10.38
CA ASP A 228 33.67 16.77 10.19
C ASP A 228 33.36 15.85 9.01
N LYS A 229 34.29 15.76 8.06
CA LYS A 229 34.17 14.88 6.88
C LYS A 229 33.85 13.42 7.25
N PRO A 230 34.48 12.81 8.27
CA PRO A 230 34.14 11.45 8.70
C PRO A 230 32.70 11.30 9.18
N PHE A 231 32.15 12.26 9.91
CA PHE A 231 30.77 12.22 10.39
C PHE A 231 29.78 12.28 9.21
N SER A 232 29.99 13.25 8.31
CA SER A 232 29.20 13.37 7.08
C SER A 232 29.25 12.07 6.27
N LYS A 233 30.43 11.47 6.13
CA LYS A 233 30.59 10.18 5.45
C LYS A 233 29.80 9.05 6.10
N LEU A 234 29.74 8.97 7.43
CA LEU A 234 28.95 7.94 8.12
C LEU A 234 27.46 8.06 7.85
N LEU A 235 26.93 9.29 7.81
CA LEU A 235 25.53 9.53 7.43
C LEU A 235 25.28 9.16 5.96
N GLN A 236 26.23 9.48 5.08
CA GLN A 236 26.15 9.11 3.65
C GLN A 236 26.15 7.60 3.47
N ASP A 237 27.10 6.91 4.09
CA ASP A 237 27.24 5.46 4.03
C ASP A 237 26.00 4.78 4.64
N SER A 238 25.45 5.33 5.73
CA SER A 238 24.20 4.84 6.34
C SER A 238 23.01 4.95 5.39
N LEU A 239 22.84 6.09 4.70
CA LEU A 239 21.79 6.27 3.70
C LEU A 239 21.96 5.33 2.50
N LYS A 240 23.16 5.25 1.93
CA LYS A 240 23.45 4.35 0.81
C LYS A 240 23.18 2.90 1.18
N ASN A 241 23.75 2.42 2.29
CA ASN A 241 23.55 1.05 2.74
C ASN A 241 22.08 0.71 3.00
N TRP A 242 21.29 1.67 3.51
CA TRP A 242 19.86 1.44 3.71
C TRP A 242 19.09 1.39 2.39
N LEU A 243 19.39 2.26 1.42
CA LEU A 243 18.76 2.26 0.10
C LEU A 243 19.18 1.03 -0.74
N ASP A 244 20.45 0.67 -0.69
CA ASP A 244 21.08 -0.38 -1.52
C ASP A 244 20.98 -1.77 -0.87
N GLY A 245 20.58 -1.86 0.40
CA GLY A 245 20.41 -3.12 1.12
C GLY A 245 19.50 -4.07 0.35
N THR A 246 20.07 -5.19 -0.11
CA THR A 246 19.34 -6.29 -0.74
C THR A 246 18.44 -6.96 0.29
N GLU A 247 17.25 -7.37 -0.12
CA GLU A 247 16.22 -8.04 0.69
C GLU A 247 16.67 -9.43 1.25
N GLU A 248 17.95 -9.77 1.12
CA GLU A 248 18.52 -11.10 1.38
C GLU A 248 19.24 -11.24 2.73
N LYS A 249 19.44 -10.16 3.52
CA LYS A 249 20.07 -10.29 4.85
C LYS A 249 19.03 -10.46 5.96
N LYS A 250 18.98 -11.69 6.49
CA LYS A 250 18.16 -12.18 7.63
C LYS A 250 18.42 -11.51 9.00
N ASP A 251 19.07 -10.36 9.06
CA ASP A 251 19.38 -9.72 10.34
C ASP A 251 18.41 -8.58 10.63
N ALA A 252 17.36 -8.94 11.37
CA ALA A 252 16.53 -8.15 12.31
C ALA A 252 15.87 -6.82 11.88
N SER A 253 16.30 -6.13 10.82
CA SER A 253 15.59 -4.96 10.30
C SER A 253 14.40 -5.41 9.44
N GLU A 254 13.25 -4.75 9.56
CA GLU A 254 12.11 -4.96 8.66
C GLU A 254 12.62 -5.02 7.21
N ASN A 255 12.26 -6.07 6.47
CA ASN A 255 12.63 -6.19 5.06
C ASN A 255 11.78 -5.20 4.25
N VAL A 256 12.16 -3.92 4.30
CA VAL A 256 11.45 -2.82 3.67
C VAL A 256 11.85 -2.78 2.20
N SER A 257 10.87 -2.93 1.30
CA SER A 257 11.11 -2.85 -0.15
C SER A 257 11.65 -1.48 -0.54
N PHE A 258 12.44 -1.42 -1.62
CA PHE A 258 13.03 -0.16 -2.09
C PHE A 258 11.97 0.92 -2.36
N HIS A 259 10.84 0.54 -2.96
CA HIS A 259 9.67 1.40 -3.13
C HIS A 259 9.22 2.06 -1.82
N SER A 260 9.06 1.27 -0.75
CA SER A 260 8.62 1.77 0.55
C SER A 260 9.65 2.73 1.17
N LYS A 261 10.95 2.47 0.98
CA LYS A 261 12.04 3.35 1.43
C LYS A 261 11.97 4.72 0.74
N VAL A 262 11.79 4.72 -0.58
CA VAL A 262 11.66 5.94 -1.39
C VAL A 262 10.46 6.76 -0.92
N ILE A 263 9.30 6.13 -0.74
CA ILE A 263 8.09 6.81 -0.25
C ILE A 263 8.29 7.38 1.16
N GLU A 264 8.91 6.63 2.06
CA GLU A 264 9.17 7.08 3.43
C GLU A 264 10.00 8.38 3.45
N LEU A 265 11.06 8.45 2.63
CA LEU A 265 11.87 9.66 2.50
C LEU A 265 11.10 10.81 1.84
N MET A 266 10.36 10.50 0.77
CA MET A 266 9.64 11.51 -0.02
C MET A 266 8.43 12.11 0.68
N SER A 267 7.83 11.36 1.60
CA SER A 267 6.70 11.81 2.42
C SER A 267 7.16 12.56 3.67
N SER A 268 8.48 12.68 3.89
CA SER A 268 9.06 13.35 5.06
C SER A 268 9.41 14.81 4.77
N ASP A 269 8.65 15.73 5.39
CA ASP A 269 8.98 17.16 5.41
C ASP A 269 10.37 17.43 5.99
N THR A 270 10.85 16.58 6.89
CA THR A 270 12.18 16.68 7.48
C THR A 270 13.26 16.31 6.46
N PHE A 271 13.07 15.25 5.67
CA PHE A 271 14.05 14.87 4.63
C PHE A 271 14.18 15.91 3.53
N THR A 272 13.11 16.69 3.26
CA THR A 272 13.17 17.83 2.34
C THR A 272 14.27 18.84 2.74
N LYS A 273 14.61 18.95 4.03
CA LYS A 273 15.67 19.83 4.53
C LYS A 273 17.09 19.22 4.36
N ALA A 274 17.20 17.91 4.16
CA ALA A 274 18.46 17.17 4.05
C ALA A 274 19.12 17.25 2.65
N LYS A 275 19.24 18.46 2.09
CA LYS A 275 19.64 18.71 0.69
C LYS A 275 20.94 18.04 0.25
N SER A 276 21.93 17.96 1.15
CA SER A 276 23.22 17.31 0.87
C SER A 276 23.13 15.82 0.59
N PHE A 277 22.00 15.19 0.93
CA PHE A 277 21.79 13.74 0.80
C PHE A 277 20.88 13.37 -0.36
N HIS A 278 20.19 14.33 -0.97
CA HIS A 278 19.24 14.09 -2.04
C HIS A 278 19.87 13.41 -3.26
N GLN A 279 21.12 13.75 -3.57
CA GLN A 279 21.85 13.14 -4.68
C GLN A 279 21.97 11.62 -4.54
N TYR A 280 22.12 11.11 -3.32
CA TYR A 280 22.22 9.67 -3.08
C TYR A 280 20.90 8.94 -3.30
N LEU A 281 19.77 9.57 -2.94
CA LEU A 281 18.46 9.04 -3.30
C LEU A 281 18.30 8.98 -4.82
N ILE A 282 18.69 10.03 -5.53
CA ILE A 282 18.61 10.06 -7.00
C ILE A 282 19.53 9.00 -7.64
N GLU A 283 20.75 8.82 -7.11
CA GLU A 283 21.65 7.73 -7.55
C GLU A 283 20.99 6.36 -7.41
N SER A 284 20.47 6.02 -6.22
CA SER A 284 19.81 4.72 -6.01
C SER A 284 18.54 4.58 -6.84
N VAL A 285 17.76 5.65 -7.05
CA VAL A 285 16.60 5.66 -7.95
C VAL A 285 17.03 5.38 -9.39
N ASN A 286 18.12 5.97 -9.87
CA ASN A 286 18.62 5.74 -11.24
C ASN A 286 19.12 4.30 -11.43
N GLU A 287 19.71 3.69 -10.40
CA GLU A 287 20.18 2.30 -10.46
C GLU A 287 19.02 1.30 -10.41
N ARG A 288 17.96 1.62 -9.64
CA ARG A 288 16.84 0.71 -9.34
C ARG A 288 15.50 1.19 -9.87
N TYR A 289 15.48 2.06 -10.89
CA TYR A 289 14.26 2.72 -11.40
C TYR A 289 13.16 1.72 -11.81
N GLN A 290 13.55 0.53 -12.27
CA GLN A 290 12.62 -0.54 -12.64
C GLN A 290 11.75 -0.99 -11.47
N GLU A 291 12.27 -0.95 -10.25
CA GLU A 291 11.52 -1.28 -9.03
C GLU A 291 10.46 -0.23 -8.69
N LEU A 292 10.53 0.95 -9.31
CA LEU A 292 9.63 2.07 -9.10
C LEU A 292 8.71 2.38 -10.29
N TRP A 293 8.75 1.58 -11.36
CA TRP A 293 7.86 1.73 -12.52
C TRP A 293 6.39 1.98 -12.17
N LEU A 294 5.70 2.73 -13.03
CA LEU A 294 4.30 3.13 -12.87
C LEU A 294 3.38 1.90 -12.93
N ASN A 295 3.20 1.24 -11.79
CA ASN A 295 2.40 0.03 -11.67
C ASN A 295 1.67 0.03 -10.33
N ASN A 296 0.37 -0.23 -10.34
CA ASN A 296 -0.49 -0.25 -9.15
C ASN A 296 -0.20 -1.45 -8.22
N LYS A 297 0.56 -2.46 -8.67
CA LYS A 297 1.13 -3.50 -7.79
C LYS A 297 2.19 -2.93 -6.85
N LYS A 298 2.79 -1.81 -7.23
CA LYS A 298 3.84 -1.12 -6.47
C LYS A 298 3.24 0.08 -5.73
N TRP A 299 2.56 0.94 -6.47
CA TRP A 299 2.04 2.22 -5.98
C TRP A 299 0.56 2.14 -5.60
N THR A 300 0.24 2.59 -4.39
CA THR A 300 -1.16 2.82 -3.98
C THR A 300 -1.66 4.21 -4.41
N SER A 301 -2.97 4.41 -4.40
CA SER A 301 -3.58 5.70 -4.76
C SER A 301 -3.18 6.82 -3.80
N GLU A 302 -3.04 6.50 -2.52
CA GLU A 302 -2.63 7.42 -1.46
C GLU A 302 -1.19 7.90 -1.67
N GLU A 303 -0.27 6.98 -1.94
CA GLU A 303 1.15 7.29 -2.15
C GLU A 303 1.38 8.19 -3.38
N ILE A 304 0.59 8.03 -4.45
CA ILE A 304 0.68 8.87 -5.65
C ILE A 304 0.24 10.32 -5.37
N LYS A 305 -0.70 10.52 -4.44
CA LYS A 305 -1.31 11.84 -4.17
C LYS A 305 -0.50 12.71 -3.22
N GLU A 306 0.27 12.10 -2.32
CA GLU A 306 0.87 12.80 -1.17
C GLU A 306 2.23 13.45 -1.46
N VAL A 307 2.88 13.12 -2.58
CA VAL A 307 4.23 13.64 -2.85
C VAL A 307 4.20 15.09 -3.36
N LYS A 308 4.49 16.05 -2.48
CA LYS A 308 4.71 17.47 -2.81
C LYS A 308 6.17 17.86 -2.60
N TRP A 309 7.05 17.28 -3.41
CA TRP A 309 8.49 17.48 -3.27
C TRP A 309 9.16 17.95 -4.56
N GLU A 310 10.16 18.83 -4.44
CA GLU A 310 10.83 19.49 -5.58
C GLU A 310 11.55 18.49 -6.51
N LEU A 311 12.05 17.38 -5.95
CA LEU A 311 12.72 16.33 -6.71
C LEU A 311 11.77 15.26 -7.26
N TRP A 312 10.47 15.35 -6.97
CA TRP A 312 9.50 14.36 -7.44
C TRP A 312 9.51 14.24 -8.97
N GLN A 313 9.55 15.37 -9.68
CA GLN A 313 9.63 15.37 -11.14
C GLN A 313 10.87 14.62 -11.65
N ARG A 314 12.03 14.80 -11.00
CA ARG A 314 13.25 14.08 -11.40
C ARG A 314 13.14 12.58 -11.21
N ILE A 315 12.43 12.13 -10.18
CA ILE A 315 12.16 10.70 -9.96
C ILE A 315 11.15 10.21 -11.00
N LEU A 316 10.07 10.95 -11.24
CA LEU A 316 9.07 10.63 -12.26
C LEU A 316 9.69 10.46 -13.65
N ASP A 317 10.60 11.36 -14.04
CA ASP A 317 11.31 11.28 -15.33
C ASP A 317 12.12 9.97 -15.47
N GLN A 318 12.63 9.41 -14.37
CA GLN A 318 13.43 8.18 -14.37
C GLN A 318 12.59 6.91 -14.34
N ILE A 319 11.46 6.94 -13.63
CA ILE A 319 10.59 5.77 -13.46
C ILE A 319 9.53 5.67 -14.57
N ASN A 320 9.46 6.67 -15.44
CA ASN A 320 8.56 6.71 -16.58
C ASN A 320 8.85 5.53 -17.52
N ASN A 321 7.94 4.56 -17.49
CA ASN A 321 7.99 3.36 -18.32
C ASN A 321 6.80 3.30 -19.29
N ILE A 322 6.23 4.46 -19.64
CA ILE A 322 5.16 4.55 -20.64
C ILE A 322 5.72 4.02 -21.97
N PRO A 323 5.10 2.98 -22.57
CA PRO A 323 5.58 2.42 -23.83
C PRO A 323 5.56 3.44 -24.96
N GLU A 324 6.51 3.33 -25.90
CA GLU A 324 6.44 4.09 -27.14
C GLU A 324 5.35 3.51 -28.05
N ILE A 325 4.50 4.39 -28.59
CA ILE A 325 3.49 4.01 -29.57
C ILE A 325 4.10 4.19 -30.95
N GLU A 326 4.67 3.11 -31.48
CA GLU A 326 5.03 3.07 -32.88
C GLU A 326 3.77 3.14 -33.74
N VAL A 327 3.76 4.03 -34.73
CA VAL A 327 2.70 4.10 -35.74
C VAL A 327 2.58 2.74 -36.39
N LEU A 328 1.44 2.08 -36.22
CA LEU A 328 1.20 0.77 -36.81
C LEU A 328 1.36 0.84 -38.32
N ALA A 329 2.39 0.16 -38.84
CA ALA A 329 2.48 -0.17 -40.25
C ALA A 329 1.42 -1.24 -40.56
N GLU A 330 0.62 -1.00 -41.61
CA GLU A 330 -0.50 -1.87 -42.02
C GLU A 330 -0.06 -3.30 -42.41
N GLU A 331 1.24 -3.50 -42.62
CA GLU A 331 1.82 -4.71 -43.20
C GLU A 331 1.78 -5.94 -42.27
N ASN A 332 1.64 -5.77 -40.94
CA ASN A 332 1.58 -6.91 -40.00
C ASN A 332 0.54 -6.76 -38.88
N VAL A 333 -0.67 -7.22 -39.18
CA VAL A 333 -1.87 -7.20 -38.31
C VAL A 333 -1.67 -7.90 -36.97
N GLU A 334 -0.97 -9.03 -36.96
CA GLU A 334 -0.77 -9.83 -35.75
C GLU A 334 0.11 -9.07 -34.74
N THR A 335 1.18 -8.45 -35.24
CA THR A 335 2.08 -7.61 -34.42
C THR A 335 1.35 -6.38 -33.91
N ALA A 336 0.54 -5.75 -34.76
CA ALA A 336 -0.30 -4.62 -34.38
C ALA A 336 -1.29 -4.97 -33.25
N SER A 337 -1.93 -6.13 -33.36
CA SER A 337 -2.89 -6.65 -32.38
C SER A 337 -2.24 -6.88 -31.02
N LYS A 338 -1.09 -7.57 -31.00
CA LYS A 338 -0.32 -7.82 -29.78
C LYS A 338 0.13 -6.53 -29.11
N LYS A 339 0.58 -5.55 -29.91
CA LYS A 339 0.95 -4.22 -29.40
C LYS A 339 -0.24 -3.52 -28.75
N LEU A 340 -1.40 -3.46 -29.41
CA LEU A 340 -2.61 -2.86 -28.85
C LEU A 340 -3.01 -3.51 -27.51
N CYS A 341 -3.10 -4.85 -27.46
CA CYS A 341 -3.41 -5.57 -26.23
C CYS A 341 -2.38 -5.29 -25.13
N SER A 342 -1.09 -5.22 -25.45
CA SER A 342 -0.04 -4.90 -24.47
C SER A 342 -0.12 -3.47 -23.95
N SER A 343 -0.45 -2.50 -24.81
CA SER A 343 -0.65 -1.10 -24.41
C SER A 343 -1.85 -0.94 -23.50
N LEU A 344 -2.96 -1.61 -23.81
CA LEU A 344 -4.14 -1.62 -22.94
C LEU A 344 -3.85 -2.30 -21.60
N ALA A 345 -3.13 -3.43 -21.62
CA ALA A 345 -2.69 -4.11 -20.40
C ALA A 345 -1.85 -3.17 -19.51
N TYR A 346 -0.93 -2.39 -20.11
CA TYR A 346 -0.18 -1.37 -19.40
C TYR A 346 -1.09 -0.32 -18.75
N CYS A 347 -2.07 0.22 -19.49
CA CYS A 347 -3.02 1.20 -18.96
C CYS A 347 -3.80 0.66 -17.75
N PHE A 348 -4.21 -0.61 -17.77
CA PHE A 348 -4.85 -1.24 -16.61
C PHE A 348 -3.88 -1.38 -15.43
N GLU A 349 -2.63 -1.77 -15.67
CA GLU A 349 -1.61 -1.87 -14.61
C GLU A 349 -1.27 -0.52 -13.97
N CYS A 350 -1.42 0.60 -14.68
CA CYS A 350 -1.15 1.95 -14.15
C CYS A 350 -2.41 2.80 -13.87
N GLN A 351 -3.60 2.18 -13.80
CA GLN A 351 -4.90 2.86 -13.58
C GLN A 351 -4.91 3.93 -12.46
N SER A 352 -4.26 3.72 -11.31
CA SER A 352 -4.22 4.70 -10.21
C SER A 352 -3.57 6.03 -10.63
N TRP A 353 -2.60 5.97 -11.54
CA TRP A 353 -1.90 7.15 -12.08
C TRP A 353 -2.78 8.01 -12.99
N PHE A 354 -3.85 7.45 -13.56
CA PHE A 354 -4.88 8.22 -14.28
C PHE A 354 -5.85 8.92 -13.32
N LYS A 355 -6.21 8.24 -12.21
CA LYS A 355 -7.22 8.69 -11.25
C LYS A 355 -6.75 9.89 -10.41
N GLN A 356 -5.50 9.86 -9.97
CA GLN A 356 -4.97 10.87 -9.07
C GLN A 356 -4.44 12.09 -9.82
N LYS A 357 -4.61 13.28 -9.23
CA LYS A 357 -3.99 14.50 -9.75
C LYS A 357 -2.50 14.47 -9.47
N ASN A 358 -1.71 14.09 -10.48
CA ASN A 358 -0.26 13.95 -10.39
C ASN A 358 0.40 14.33 -11.73
N PRO A 359 1.72 14.58 -11.77
CA PRO A 359 2.38 14.98 -13.02
C PRO A 359 2.36 13.95 -14.14
N MET A 360 2.31 12.65 -13.83
CA MET A 360 2.20 11.57 -14.82
C MET A 360 0.80 11.41 -15.41
N GLN A 361 -0.22 12.05 -14.82
CA GLN A 361 -1.59 11.98 -15.35
C GLN A 361 -1.68 12.43 -16.80
N SER A 362 -0.99 13.53 -17.17
CA SER A 362 -1.00 14.04 -18.54
C SER A 362 -0.24 13.12 -19.51
N PRO A 363 1.00 12.67 -19.23
CA PRO A 363 1.69 11.65 -20.03
C PRO A 363 0.88 10.36 -20.22
N CYS A 364 0.30 9.80 -19.16
CA CYS A 364 -0.55 8.61 -19.23
C CYS A 364 -1.79 8.86 -20.11
N SER A 365 -2.45 10.02 -19.96
CA SER A 365 -3.61 10.40 -20.78
C SER A 365 -3.24 10.58 -22.26
N SER A 366 -2.06 11.14 -22.56
CA SER A 366 -1.54 11.27 -23.93
C SER A 366 -1.23 9.92 -24.56
N PHE A 367 -0.64 9.00 -23.78
CA PHE A 367 -0.42 7.61 -24.21
C PHE A 367 -1.75 6.93 -24.54
N GLN A 368 -2.72 6.98 -23.63
CA GLN A 368 -4.05 6.41 -23.89
C GLN A 368 -4.68 7.01 -25.16
N SER A 369 -4.68 8.33 -25.31
CA SER A 369 -5.23 8.99 -26.51
C SER A 369 -4.55 8.51 -27.80
N SER A 370 -3.28 8.18 -27.74
CA SER A 370 -2.52 7.66 -28.88
C SER A 370 -2.85 6.19 -29.16
N VAL A 371 -3.09 5.37 -28.13
CA VAL A 371 -3.67 4.01 -28.28
C VAL A 371 -5.03 4.10 -29.00
N ASP A 372 -5.81 5.14 -28.75
CA ASP A 372 -7.10 5.34 -29.41
C ASP A 372 -6.95 5.70 -30.89
N THR A 373 -5.95 6.50 -31.26
CA THR A 373 -5.71 6.84 -32.68
C THR A 373 -5.29 5.62 -33.51
N VAL A 374 -4.63 4.66 -32.87
CA VAL A 374 -4.32 3.35 -33.45
C VAL A 374 -5.63 2.60 -33.78
N ASP A 375 -6.65 2.71 -32.94
CA ASP A 375 -7.99 2.14 -33.17
C ASP A 375 -8.86 2.94 -34.17
N GLN A 376 -8.58 4.21 -34.44
CA GLN A 376 -9.26 4.95 -35.50
C GLN A 376 -8.90 4.43 -36.91
N LYS A 377 -7.81 3.67 -37.03
CA LYS A 377 -7.55 2.78 -38.18
C LYS A 377 -8.23 1.41 -38.00
N GLY A 378 -9.38 1.36 -37.31
CA GLY A 378 -10.19 0.18 -36.92
C GLY A 378 -10.66 -0.74 -38.05
N GLN A 379 -10.02 -0.64 -39.21
CA GLN A 379 -10.26 -1.42 -40.40
C GLN A 379 -9.41 -2.71 -40.46
N SER A 380 -8.55 -2.97 -39.48
CA SER A 380 -7.48 -3.96 -39.63
C SER A 380 -7.34 -5.03 -38.54
N PHE A 381 -8.02 -4.93 -37.39
CA PHE A 381 -7.80 -5.90 -36.30
C PHE A 381 -8.55 -7.23 -36.47
N PRO A 382 -7.96 -8.33 -36.00
CA PRO A 382 -8.61 -9.63 -35.91
C PRO A 382 -9.77 -9.62 -34.91
N ILE A 383 -10.70 -10.54 -35.14
CA ILE A 383 -11.88 -10.73 -34.30
C ILE A 383 -11.54 -10.96 -32.80
N HIS A 384 -10.50 -11.73 -32.48
CA HIS A 384 -10.12 -12.01 -31.08
C HIS A 384 -9.72 -10.76 -30.28
N VAL A 385 -9.22 -9.71 -30.94
CA VAL A 385 -8.90 -8.43 -30.28
C VAL A 385 -10.18 -7.77 -29.79
N TYR A 386 -11.22 -7.75 -30.63
CA TYR A 386 -12.52 -7.21 -30.26
C TYR A 386 -13.19 -8.03 -29.15
N GLU A 387 -13.01 -9.35 -29.11
CA GLU A 387 -13.46 -10.19 -27.99
C GLU A 387 -12.79 -9.75 -26.66
N ASP A 388 -11.47 -9.50 -26.66
CA ASP A 388 -10.73 -9.04 -25.47
C ASP A 388 -11.18 -7.62 -25.04
N LEU A 389 -11.39 -6.72 -26.01
CA LEU A 389 -11.93 -5.37 -25.77
C LEU A 389 -13.33 -5.42 -25.15
N MET A 390 -14.21 -6.29 -25.66
CA MET A 390 -15.56 -6.49 -25.12
C MET A 390 -15.51 -6.94 -23.65
N GLN A 391 -14.61 -7.86 -23.31
CA GLN A 391 -14.49 -8.38 -21.96
C GLN A 391 -14.00 -7.32 -20.96
N LYS A 392 -13.14 -6.39 -21.42
CA LYS A 392 -12.52 -5.34 -20.59
C LYS A 392 -13.17 -3.97 -20.75
N TRP A 393 -14.31 -3.89 -21.45
CA TRP A 393 -14.93 -2.63 -21.85
C TRP A 393 -15.19 -1.67 -20.69
N LYS A 394 -15.68 -2.19 -19.55
CA LYS A 394 -15.96 -1.38 -18.36
C LYS A 394 -14.70 -0.75 -17.75
N ASP A 395 -13.58 -1.47 -17.79
CA ASP A 395 -12.31 -0.98 -17.27
C ASP A 395 -11.73 0.08 -18.21
N ILE A 396 -11.92 -0.09 -19.52
CA ILE A 396 -11.59 0.91 -20.54
C ILE A 396 -12.41 2.18 -20.28
N GLU A 397 -13.74 2.08 -20.15
CA GLU A 397 -14.61 3.23 -19.84
C GLU A 397 -14.18 3.97 -18.57
N ASP A 398 -13.82 3.25 -17.50
CA ASP A 398 -13.33 3.87 -16.27
C ASP A 398 -12.04 4.65 -16.52
N ILE A 399 -11.02 4.07 -17.18
CA ILE A 399 -9.77 4.79 -17.48
C ILE A 399 -10.04 6.04 -18.31
N PHE A 400 -10.89 5.95 -19.33
CA PHE A 400 -11.24 7.06 -20.21
C PHE A 400 -11.97 8.19 -19.48
N SER A 401 -12.72 7.89 -18.42
CA SER A 401 -13.42 8.91 -17.64
C SER A 401 -12.46 9.92 -16.99
N TYR A 402 -11.19 9.54 -16.79
CA TYR A 402 -10.15 10.40 -16.24
C TYR A 402 -9.34 11.15 -17.31
N CYS A 403 -9.48 10.81 -18.59
CA CYS A 403 -8.78 11.45 -19.71
C CYS A 403 -9.54 12.70 -20.20
N SER A 404 -8.81 13.69 -20.72
CA SER A 404 -9.38 14.95 -21.20
C SER A 404 -10.39 14.78 -22.35
N MET A 405 -11.26 15.78 -22.57
CA MET A 405 -12.40 15.78 -23.51
C MET A 405 -12.10 15.36 -24.97
N GLY A 406 -10.83 15.32 -25.40
CA GLY A 406 -10.43 14.90 -26.75
C GLY A 406 -10.62 13.41 -27.05
N SER A 407 -10.75 12.56 -26.03
CA SER A 407 -10.91 11.10 -26.19
C SER A 407 -12.36 10.62 -26.40
N LYS A 408 -13.36 11.47 -26.10
CA LYS A 408 -14.79 11.09 -26.18
C LYS A 408 -15.25 10.66 -27.59
N PRO A 409 -14.87 11.34 -28.69
CA PRO A 409 -15.27 10.92 -30.04
C PRO A 409 -14.64 9.58 -30.44
N SER A 410 -13.41 9.31 -29.98
CA SER A 410 -12.70 8.06 -30.26
C SER A 410 -13.36 6.88 -29.53
N LEU A 411 -13.70 7.07 -28.26
CA LEU A 411 -14.40 6.04 -27.46
C LEU A 411 -15.74 5.67 -28.07
N GLN A 412 -16.51 6.65 -28.57
CA GLN A 412 -17.79 6.40 -29.25
C GLN A 412 -17.64 5.59 -30.54
N ASN A 413 -16.58 5.83 -31.32
CA ASN A 413 -16.30 5.05 -32.52
C ASN A 413 -15.90 3.61 -32.16
N LEU A 414 -15.05 3.44 -31.14
CA LEU A 414 -14.67 2.12 -30.66
C LEU A 414 -15.88 1.36 -30.12
N GLU A 415 -16.73 2.04 -29.32
CA GLU A 415 -17.98 1.48 -28.80
C GLU A 415 -18.88 0.99 -29.92
N LYS A 416 -19.00 1.76 -31.00
CA LYS A 416 -19.77 1.36 -32.18
C LYS A 416 -19.22 0.08 -32.80
N ILE A 417 -17.91 -0.03 -33.03
CA ILE A 417 -17.28 -1.22 -33.63
C ILE A 417 -17.43 -2.43 -32.69
N VAL A 418 -17.18 -2.24 -31.39
CA VAL A 418 -17.34 -3.26 -30.36
C VAL A 418 -18.79 -3.76 -30.29
N ASN A 419 -19.77 -2.86 -30.39
CA ASN A 419 -21.19 -3.23 -30.45
C ASN A 419 -21.56 -3.95 -31.76
N GLU A 420 -20.98 -3.56 -32.90
CA GLU A 420 -21.16 -4.29 -34.16
C GLU A 420 -20.57 -5.72 -34.07
N CYS A 421 -19.37 -5.88 -33.50
CA CYS A 421 -18.78 -7.19 -33.22
C CYS A 421 -19.67 -8.02 -32.27
N ARG A 422 -20.22 -7.39 -31.23
CA ARG A 422 -21.15 -8.04 -30.29
C ARG A 422 -22.38 -8.59 -30.99
N GLN A 423 -23.06 -7.76 -31.80
CA GLN A 423 -24.24 -8.17 -32.57
C GLN A 423 -23.92 -9.30 -33.55
N PHE A 424 -22.77 -9.22 -34.23
CA PHE A 424 -22.29 -10.27 -35.12
C PHE A 424 -22.16 -11.62 -34.38
N PHE A 425 -21.53 -11.63 -33.21
CA PHE A 425 -21.35 -12.84 -32.43
C PHE A 425 -22.63 -13.37 -31.80
N GLU A 426 -23.53 -12.50 -31.37
CA GLU A 426 -24.86 -12.88 -30.87
C GLU A 426 -25.66 -13.60 -31.96
N LEU A 427 -25.66 -13.05 -33.18
CA LEU A 427 -26.31 -13.68 -34.33
C LEU A 427 -25.71 -15.04 -34.66
N LEU A 428 -24.38 -15.16 -34.67
CA LEU A 428 -23.70 -16.43 -34.94
C LEU A 428 -23.94 -17.47 -33.86
N ARG A 429 -23.90 -17.09 -32.57
CA ARG A 429 -24.20 -17.98 -31.46
C ARG A 429 -25.65 -18.48 -31.52
N MET A 430 -26.57 -17.61 -31.91
CA MET A 430 -27.97 -17.96 -32.10
C MET A 430 -28.13 -18.97 -33.24
N PHE A 431 -27.50 -18.71 -34.37
CA PHE A 431 -27.49 -19.61 -35.53
C PHE A 431 -26.89 -20.98 -35.17
N GLU A 432 -25.76 -21.02 -34.46
CA GLU A 432 -25.11 -22.25 -34.03
C GLU A 432 -26.03 -23.11 -33.16
N ARG A 433 -26.74 -22.50 -32.20
CA ARG A 433 -27.71 -23.19 -31.35
C ARG A 433 -28.91 -23.74 -32.13
N ILE A 434 -29.40 -22.99 -33.11
CA ILE A 434 -30.50 -23.43 -33.97
C ILE A 434 -30.03 -24.54 -34.92
N ARG A 435 -28.79 -24.47 -35.39
CA ARG A 435 -28.20 -25.43 -36.30
C ARG A 435 -28.14 -26.84 -35.74
N SER A 436 -27.78 -27.00 -34.47
CA SER A 436 -27.59 -28.33 -33.88
C SER A 436 -28.89 -29.12 -33.77
N ASP A 437 -30.00 -28.44 -33.43
CA ASP A 437 -31.21 -29.12 -32.95
C ASP A 437 -32.41 -28.93 -33.88
N TYR A 438 -32.43 -27.88 -34.72
CA TYR A 438 -33.63 -27.45 -35.45
C TYR A 438 -33.43 -27.31 -36.97
N LEU A 439 -32.21 -27.48 -37.47
CA LEU A 439 -31.90 -27.36 -38.90
C LEU A 439 -31.39 -28.67 -39.48
N PHE A 440 -31.75 -28.93 -40.73
CA PHE A 440 -31.10 -29.98 -41.51
C PHE A 440 -29.84 -29.44 -42.19
N GLU A 441 -28.74 -30.21 -42.16
CA GLU A 441 -27.50 -29.84 -42.86
C GLU A 441 -27.71 -29.64 -44.37
N HIS A 442 -28.64 -30.36 -44.98
CA HIS A 442 -28.96 -30.18 -46.40
C HIS A 442 -29.80 -28.94 -46.71
N ASP A 443 -30.39 -28.28 -45.69
CA ASP A 443 -31.12 -27.00 -45.81
C ASP A 443 -30.16 -25.79 -45.74
N LEU A 444 -28.87 -26.03 -45.49
CA LEU A 444 -27.84 -25.01 -45.39
C LEU A 444 -26.97 -24.95 -46.65
N SER A 445 -26.62 -23.73 -47.08
CA SER A 445 -25.56 -23.53 -48.07
C SER A 445 -24.20 -23.89 -47.50
N ASP A 446 -23.24 -24.25 -48.36
CA ASP A 446 -21.90 -24.60 -47.90
C ASP A 446 -21.19 -23.44 -47.17
N ARG A 447 -21.48 -22.19 -47.57
CA ARG A 447 -20.98 -20.99 -46.89
C ARG A 447 -21.58 -20.80 -45.50
N LEU A 448 -22.87 -21.09 -45.30
CA LEU A 448 -23.48 -21.08 -43.97
C LEU A 448 -22.93 -22.20 -43.08
N LYS A 449 -22.64 -23.38 -43.65
CA LYS A 449 -22.00 -24.47 -42.92
C LYS A 449 -20.60 -24.07 -42.44
N GLU A 450 -19.81 -23.44 -43.32
CA GLU A 450 -18.48 -22.92 -43.00
C GLU A 450 -18.56 -21.86 -41.88
N LEU A 451 -19.47 -20.90 -42.01
CA LEU A 451 -19.69 -19.83 -41.03
C LEU A 451 -20.11 -20.39 -39.65
N GLY A 452 -20.97 -21.42 -39.63
CA GLY A 452 -21.48 -22.03 -38.41
C GLY A 452 -20.53 -23.04 -37.74
N GLN A 453 -19.43 -23.44 -38.38
CA GLN A 453 -18.45 -24.40 -37.84
C GLN A 453 -17.34 -23.73 -37.01
N GLN A 454 -17.50 -22.46 -36.62
CA GLN A 454 -16.56 -21.60 -35.88
C GLN A 454 -15.28 -22.26 -35.35
N ASN A 455 -14.20 -22.19 -36.13
CA ASN A 455 -13.08 -23.13 -35.97
C ASN A 455 -11.74 -22.47 -35.60
N GLU A 456 -11.72 -21.38 -34.80
CA GLU A 456 -10.48 -20.62 -34.46
C GLU A 456 -9.85 -19.83 -35.62
N SER A 457 -9.94 -20.32 -36.87
CA SER A 457 -9.43 -19.65 -38.07
C SER A 457 -10.10 -18.30 -38.30
N LEU A 458 -11.41 -18.22 -38.09
CA LEU A 458 -12.24 -17.03 -38.24
C LEU A 458 -11.84 -15.94 -37.22
N ARG A 459 -11.48 -16.33 -35.99
CA ARG A 459 -11.03 -15.41 -34.93
C ARG A 459 -9.70 -14.71 -35.23
N LYS A 460 -8.87 -15.30 -36.09
CA LYS A 460 -7.60 -14.73 -36.57
C LYS A 460 -7.78 -13.81 -37.77
N GLN A 461 -8.96 -13.81 -38.40
CA GLN A 461 -9.25 -12.96 -39.55
C GLN A 461 -9.73 -11.57 -39.13
N ARG A 462 -9.51 -10.60 -40.01
CA ARG A 462 -9.97 -9.21 -39.84
C ARG A 462 -11.49 -9.14 -39.82
N PHE A 463 -12.07 -8.48 -38.81
CA PHE A 463 -13.53 -8.44 -38.64
C PHE A 463 -14.28 -7.90 -39.86
N LEU A 464 -13.86 -6.75 -40.43
CA LEU A 464 -14.54 -6.18 -41.61
C LEU A 464 -14.42 -7.05 -42.86
N LYS A 465 -13.30 -7.77 -43.00
CA LYS A 465 -13.12 -8.70 -44.12
C LYS A 465 -14.12 -9.85 -43.99
N VAL A 466 -14.23 -10.45 -42.80
CA VAL A 466 -15.23 -11.49 -42.52
C VAL A 466 -16.66 -10.98 -42.76
N LYS A 467 -16.96 -9.76 -42.30
CA LYS A 467 -18.28 -9.14 -42.47
C LYS A 467 -18.64 -8.92 -43.94
N GLU A 468 -17.67 -8.50 -44.77
CA GLU A 468 -17.90 -8.32 -46.21
C GLU A 468 -17.92 -9.65 -46.95
N ASP A 469 -17.00 -10.57 -46.62
CA ASP A 469 -16.92 -11.89 -47.23
C ASP A 469 -18.25 -12.64 -47.03
N TYR A 470 -18.82 -12.63 -45.82
CA TYR A 470 -20.08 -13.33 -45.48
C TYR A 470 -21.31 -12.44 -45.45
N LYS A 471 -21.30 -11.30 -46.17
CA LYS A 471 -22.36 -10.29 -46.11
C LYS A 471 -23.75 -10.83 -46.42
N ASP A 472 -23.86 -11.66 -47.46
CA ASP A 472 -25.14 -12.23 -47.91
C ASP A 472 -25.67 -13.24 -46.88
N GLU A 473 -24.80 -14.09 -46.34
CA GLU A 473 -25.14 -15.06 -45.29
C GLU A 473 -25.57 -14.35 -44.00
N LEU A 474 -24.87 -13.29 -43.60
CA LEU A 474 -25.22 -12.49 -42.42
C LEU A 474 -26.56 -11.76 -42.61
N GLN A 475 -26.82 -11.22 -43.80
CA GLN A 475 -28.10 -10.59 -44.11
C GLN A 475 -29.24 -11.61 -44.08
N LEU A 476 -29.01 -12.81 -44.59
CA LEU A 476 -29.97 -13.91 -44.52
C LEU A 476 -30.25 -14.30 -43.07
N LEU A 477 -29.22 -14.58 -42.27
CA LEU A 477 -29.39 -14.91 -40.84
C LEU A 477 -30.13 -13.81 -40.09
N LYS A 478 -29.84 -12.54 -40.38
CA LYS A 478 -30.53 -11.40 -39.78
C LYS A 478 -32.02 -11.35 -40.13
N SER A 479 -32.41 -11.75 -41.35
CA SER A 479 -33.83 -11.86 -41.72
C SER A 479 -34.58 -12.96 -40.95
N TYR A 480 -33.87 -13.96 -40.43
CA TYR A 480 -34.42 -15.06 -39.63
C TYR A 480 -34.23 -14.88 -38.11
N GLU A 481 -33.56 -13.82 -37.66
CA GLU A 481 -33.20 -13.56 -36.25
C GLU A 481 -34.41 -13.67 -35.31
N GLN A 482 -35.54 -13.06 -35.66
CA GLN A 482 -36.76 -13.14 -34.85
C GLN A 482 -37.30 -14.57 -34.72
N LYS A 483 -37.27 -15.35 -35.82
CA LYS A 483 -37.73 -16.75 -35.81
C LYS A 483 -36.82 -17.61 -34.95
N MET A 484 -35.50 -17.43 -35.08
CA MET A 484 -34.49 -18.11 -34.27
C MET A 484 -34.68 -17.80 -32.77
N ASN A 485 -34.87 -16.53 -32.41
CA ASN A 485 -35.15 -16.13 -31.03
C ASN A 485 -36.39 -16.81 -30.46
N ILE A 486 -37.50 -16.81 -31.21
CA ILE A 486 -38.75 -17.45 -30.77
C ILE A 486 -38.56 -18.95 -30.51
N ILE A 487 -37.79 -19.64 -31.36
CA ILE A 487 -37.48 -21.06 -31.17
C ILE A 487 -36.65 -21.24 -29.90
N LEU A 488 -35.58 -20.48 -29.72
CA LEU A 488 -34.73 -20.60 -28.54
C LEU A 488 -35.49 -20.31 -27.24
N GLU A 489 -36.38 -19.31 -27.21
CA GLU A 489 -37.26 -19.04 -26.06
C GLU A 489 -38.18 -20.22 -25.74
N ARG A 490 -38.64 -20.96 -26.76
CA ARG A 490 -39.59 -22.07 -26.63
C ARG A 490 -38.92 -23.44 -26.50
N SER A 491 -37.61 -23.52 -26.73
CA SER A 491 -36.82 -24.76 -26.74
C SER A 491 -36.90 -25.57 -25.43
N GLN A 492 -37.27 -24.94 -24.31
CA GLN A 492 -37.47 -25.61 -23.03
C GLN A 492 -38.82 -26.35 -22.93
N SER A 493 -39.75 -26.09 -23.84
CA SER A 493 -41.07 -26.73 -23.84
C SER A 493 -41.01 -28.08 -24.56
N VAL A 494 -41.29 -29.16 -23.81
CA VAL A 494 -41.39 -30.52 -24.36
C VAL A 494 -42.41 -30.57 -25.51
N MET A 495 -43.59 -29.97 -25.30
CA MET A 495 -44.65 -29.94 -26.32
C MET A 495 -44.23 -29.17 -27.58
N PHE A 496 -43.48 -28.07 -27.43
CA PHE A 496 -42.98 -27.33 -28.58
C PHE A 496 -42.00 -28.18 -29.40
N ASN A 497 -41.09 -28.89 -28.73
CA ASN A 497 -40.12 -29.76 -29.38
C ASN A 497 -40.78 -30.97 -30.06
N GLU A 498 -41.82 -31.55 -29.46
CA GLU A 498 -42.61 -32.64 -30.08
C GLU A 498 -43.32 -32.17 -31.35
N ILE A 499 -43.96 -30.99 -31.31
CA ILE A 499 -44.59 -30.38 -32.49
C ILE A 499 -43.53 -30.09 -33.56
N TRP A 500 -42.37 -29.55 -33.15
CA TRP A 500 -41.26 -29.28 -34.06
C TRP A 500 -40.77 -30.55 -34.74
N GLU A 501 -40.40 -31.58 -33.98
CA GLU A 501 -39.89 -32.86 -34.50
C GLU A 501 -40.86 -33.47 -35.50
N LYS A 502 -42.16 -33.39 -35.22
CA LYS A 502 -43.21 -33.91 -36.11
C LYS A 502 -43.25 -33.21 -37.46
N TYR A 503 -43.26 -31.88 -37.46
CA TYR A 503 -43.23 -31.13 -38.71
C TYR A 503 -41.88 -31.29 -39.41
N ASN A 504 -40.78 -31.34 -38.67
CA ASN A 504 -39.45 -31.52 -39.23
C ASN A 504 -39.32 -32.86 -39.98
N LYS A 505 -39.86 -33.96 -39.43
CA LYS A 505 -39.91 -35.29 -40.10
C LYS A 505 -40.62 -35.27 -41.46
N GLN A 506 -41.58 -34.37 -41.68
CA GLN A 506 -42.29 -34.28 -42.96
C GLN A 506 -41.40 -33.75 -44.10
N TYR A 507 -40.31 -33.07 -43.75
CA TYR A 507 -39.39 -32.45 -44.72
C TYR A 507 -38.02 -33.12 -44.78
N GLU A 508 -37.80 -34.24 -44.06
CA GLU A 508 -36.50 -34.92 -43.97
C GLU A 508 -35.97 -35.41 -45.33
N SER A 509 -36.86 -35.76 -46.26
CA SER A 509 -36.51 -36.15 -47.64
C SER A 509 -36.53 -35.00 -48.65
N THR A 510 -36.92 -33.79 -48.23
CA THR A 510 -37.00 -32.63 -49.12
C THR A 510 -35.61 -32.10 -49.40
N ARG A 511 -35.28 -31.89 -50.68
CA ARG A 511 -34.04 -31.21 -51.08
C ARG A 511 -34.42 -29.95 -51.84
N ASP A 512 -34.55 -28.84 -51.12
CA ASP A 512 -34.70 -27.52 -51.73
C ASP A 512 -33.31 -26.94 -52.05
N GLN A 513 -33.24 -26.01 -53.00
CA GLN A 513 -32.00 -25.32 -53.34
C GLN A 513 -31.85 -23.98 -52.60
N THR A 514 -32.93 -23.47 -52.00
CA THR A 514 -32.95 -22.21 -51.27
C THR A 514 -32.55 -22.45 -49.82
N PRO A 515 -31.49 -21.80 -49.31
CA PRO A 515 -31.07 -21.98 -47.93
C PRO A 515 -32.14 -21.56 -46.93
N LEU A 516 -32.29 -22.32 -45.84
CA LEU A 516 -33.27 -22.12 -44.76
C LEU A 516 -34.74 -22.22 -45.22
N PHE A 517 -35.01 -22.85 -46.36
CA PHE A 517 -36.38 -23.02 -46.85
C PHE A 517 -37.18 -23.96 -45.95
N ILE A 518 -36.61 -25.13 -45.62
CA ILE A 518 -37.28 -26.11 -44.76
C ILE A 518 -37.49 -25.52 -43.38
N PHE A 519 -36.46 -24.88 -42.82
CA PHE A 519 -36.55 -24.14 -41.56
C PHE A 519 -37.74 -23.19 -41.51
N ASN A 520 -37.89 -22.37 -42.56
CA ASN A 520 -38.95 -21.38 -42.64
C ASN A 520 -40.35 -22.02 -42.65
N LYS A 521 -40.51 -23.10 -43.42
CA LYS A 521 -41.78 -23.84 -43.52
C LYS A 521 -42.13 -24.55 -42.22
N VAL A 522 -41.16 -25.23 -41.61
CA VAL A 522 -41.35 -25.90 -40.32
C VAL A 522 -41.72 -24.87 -39.26
N PHE A 523 -41.00 -23.75 -39.17
CA PHE A 523 -41.30 -22.69 -38.21
C PHE A 523 -42.73 -22.15 -38.38
N ASP A 524 -43.16 -21.81 -39.59
CA ASP A 524 -44.49 -21.22 -39.81
C ASP A 524 -45.62 -22.19 -39.40
N ASN A 525 -45.45 -23.49 -39.69
CA ASN A 525 -46.41 -24.53 -39.32
C ASN A 525 -46.44 -24.77 -37.80
N VAL A 526 -45.25 -24.89 -37.19
CA VAL A 526 -45.11 -25.08 -35.74
C VAL A 526 -45.65 -23.87 -35.00
N ASN A 527 -45.33 -22.65 -35.44
CA ASN A 527 -45.76 -21.43 -34.79
C ASN A 527 -47.29 -21.28 -34.83
N ARG A 528 -47.95 -21.55 -35.96
CA ARG A 528 -49.42 -21.57 -36.03
C ARG A 528 -50.00 -22.59 -35.05
N THR A 529 -49.51 -23.83 -35.10
CA THR A 529 -49.96 -24.92 -34.22
C THR A 529 -49.75 -24.60 -32.74
N TRP A 530 -48.65 -23.94 -32.41
CA TRP A 530 -48.31 -23.52 -31.06
C TRP A 530 -49.22 -22.41 -30.55
N GLU A 531 -49.58 -21.43 -31.38
CA GLU A 531 -50.57 -20.41 -31.00
C GLU A 531 -51.97 -21.02 -30.85
N ASP A 532 -52.37 -21.93 -31.74
CA ASP A 532 -53.63 -22.67 -31.62
C ASP A 532 -53.66 -23.49 -30.32
N PHE A 533 -52.54 -24.14 -29.97
CA PHE A 533 -52.38 -24.86 -28.72
C PHE A 533 -52.53 -23.93 -27.51
N LYS A 534 -51.86 -22.77 -27.51
CA LYS A 534 -52.02 -21.78 -26.43
C LYS A 534 -53.46 -21.28 -26.30
N GLN A 535 -54.15 -21.06 -27.41
CA GLN A 535 -55.53 -20.59 -27.39
C GLN A 535 -56.47 -21.64 -26.81
N VAL A 536 -56.32 -22.91 -27.20
CA VAL A 536 -57.11 -24.02 -26.65
C VAL A 536 -56.77 -24.23 -25.18
N HIS A 537 -55.49 -24.18 -24.81
CA HIS A 537 -55.04 -24.34 -23.43
C HIS A 537 -55.55 -23.21 -22.53
N SER A 538 -55.42 -21.96 -22.96
CA SER A 538 -55.91 -20.79 -22.19
C SER A 538 -57.43 -20.77 -22.07
N THR A 539 -58.16 -21.12 -23.13
CA THR A 539 -59.62 -21.23 -23.11
C THR A 539 -60.08 -22.37 -22.20
N ALA A 540 -59.41 -23.52 -22.25
CA ALA A 540 -59.69 -24.65 -21.36
C ALA A 540 -59.41 -24.28 -19.90
N PHE A 541 -58.29 -23.62 -19.60
CA PHE A 541 -57.98 -23.15 -18.24
C PHE A 541 -58.92 -22.04 -17.76
N PHE A 542 -59.40 -21.15 -18.64
CA PHE A 542 -60.39 -20.13 -18.29
C PHE A 542 -61.76 -20.76 -18.00
N ILE A 543 -62.18 -21.74 -18.80
CA ILE A 543 -63.37 -22.55 -18.55
C ILE A 543 -63.20 -23.37 -17.25
N LEU A 544 -62.01 -23.90 -16.99
CA LEU A 544 -61.69 -24.60 -15.73
C LEU A 544 -61.71 -23.67 -14.53
N GLY A 545 -61.22 -22.42 -14.62
CA GLY A 545 -61.35 -21.44 -13.55
C GLY A 545 -62.80 -21.03 -13.26
N ILE A 546 -63.67 -21.09 -14.28
CA ILE A 546 -65.12 -20.93 -14.12
C ILE A 546 -65.76 -22.20 -13.49
N ILE A 547 -65.23 -23.40 -13.79
CA ILE A 547 -65.73 -24.69 -13.29
C ILE A 547 -65.15 -25.06 -11.91
N GLU A 548 -63.97 -24.60 -11.51
CA GLU A 548 -63.41 -24.79 -10.15
C GLU A 548 -64.21 -24.02 -9.08
N ASN A 549 -64.97 -23.00 -9.48
CA ASN A 549 -66.06 -22.43 -8.67
C ASN A 549 -67.25 -23.42 -8.47
N LYS A 550 -67.19 -24.62 -9.06
CA LYS A 550 -68.12 -25.74 -8.93
C LYS A 550 -67.36 -27.08 -8.92
N HIS A 551 -66.55 -27.32 -7.87
CA HIS A 551 -66.02 -28.61 -7.40
C HIS A 551 -66.10 -29.83 -8.35
N ILE A 552 -65.13 -30.03 -9.25
CA ILE A 552 -64.84 -31.36 -9.85
C ILE A 552 -63.31 -31.51 -10.05
N LEU A 553 -62.80 -32.72 -9.75
CA LEU A 553 -61.38 -33.12 -9.60
C LEU A 553 -60.44 -32.90 -10.83
N PRO A 554 -59.12 -32.68 -10.62
CA PRO A 554 -58.19 -32.23 -11.68
C PRO A 554 -57.64 -33.31 -12.64
N SER A 555 -57.67 -34.60 -12.29
CA SER A 555 -56.86 -35.63 -12.98
C SER A 555 -57.47 -36.22 -14.26
N ILE A 556 -58.77 -36.07 -14.50
CA ILE A 556 -59.46 -36.62 -15.70
C ILE A 556 -59.39 -35.65 -16.90
N GLN A 557 -58.99 -34.39 -16.68
CA GLN A 557 -59.31 -33.30 -17.61
C GLN A 557 -58.18 -32.87 -18.55
N LEU A 558 -56.91 -33.17 -18.22
CA LEU A 558 -55.78 -32.98 -19.14
C LEU A 558 -55.95 -33.82 -20.42
N VAL A 559 -56.54 -35.01 -20.32
CA VAL A 559 -56.84 -35.91 -21.44
C VAL A 559 -57.90 -35.32 -22.39
N ASN A 560 -58.84 -34.51 -21.88
CA ASN A 560 -59.91 -33.93 -22.70
C ASN A 560 -59.45 -32.67 -23.45
N VAL A 561 -58.58 -31.85 -22.86
CA VAL A 561 -57.91 -30.75 -23.58
C VAL A 561 -57.06 -31.30 -24.72
N TYR A 562 -56.37 -32.42 -24.45
CA TYR A 562 -55.60 -33.15 -25.45
C TYR A 562 -56.46 -33.70 -26.60
N ARG A 563 -57.60 -34.32 -26.28
CA ARG A 563 -58.56 -34.81 -27.29
C ARG A 563 -59.14 -33.68 -28.14
N ALA A 564 -59.49 -32.55 -27.53
CA ALA A 564 -60.03 -31.40 -28.25
C ALA A 564 -59.00 -30.79 -29.21
N PHE A 565 -57.75 -30.69 -28.79
CA PHE A 565 -56.65 -30.26 -29.67
C PHE A 565 -56.40 -31.26 -30.82
N LYS A 566 -56.43 -32.56 -30.54
CA LYS A 566 -56.30 -33.65 -31.53
C LYS A 566 -57.41 -33.64 -32.59
N ILE A 567 -58.63 -33.23 -32.24
CA ILE A 567 -59.76 -33.14 -33.19
C ILE A 567 -59.56 -32.01 -34.21
N ASN A 568 -59.00 -30.88 -33.79
CA ASN A 568 -58.78 -29.73 -34.68
C ASN A 568 -57.46 -29.83 -35.49
N HIS A 569 -56.49 -30.61 -35.01
CA HIS A 569 -55.23 -30.87 -35.71
C HIS A 569 -54.96 -32.39 -35.77
N PRO A 570 -55.63 -33.14 -36.68
CA PRO A 570 -55.55 -34.60 -36.75
C PRO A 570 -54.14 -35.11 -37.11
N VAL A 571 -53.26 -34.21 -37.55
CA VAL A 571 -51.86 -34.51 -37.87
C VAL A 571 -51.01 -34.72 -36.61
N ILE A 572 -51.49 -34.49 -35.37
CA ILE A 572 -50.70 -34.63 -34.12
C ILE A 572 -51.13 -35.89 -33.32
N GLU A 573 -50.65 -37.07 -33.73
CA GLU A 573 -50.42 -38.22 -32.85
C GLU A 573 -49.14 -38.07 -32.03
N ILE A 574 -49.26 -38.33 -30.73
CA ILE A 574 -48.21 -38.46 -29.70
C ILE A 574 -48.12 -39.94 -29.36
#